data_AF-A0A0W8F2K3-F1
#
_entry.id   AF-A0A0W8F2K3-F1
#
_cell.length_a   1.000
_cell.length_b   1.000
_cell.length_c   1.000
_cell.angle_alpha   90.00
_cell.angle_beta   90.00
_cell.angle_gamma   90.00
#
_symmetry.space_group_name_H-M   'P 1'
#
loop_
_entity.id
_entity.type
_entity.pdbx_description
1 polymer ?
#
loop_
_entity_poly.entity_id
_entity_poly.type
_entity_poly.pdbx_seq_one_letter_code
_entity_poly.pdbx_strand_id
1 'polypeptide(L)'
;MILINSGPVLLELKAYRGEIFGSENGDWSVRTSNGKLIPIKNNVFQQANRHRLDFLNKWQRIGFIHFPDIIDQKVIRHIASWAYFQPGSRYCDDKINFDAVPWFRIVTRDSLIPQFQFIRKNYHLTPKDMEQVMDDLGLIEAPKQDDIALVPDETFMEYLQFAQIHYEQKDYPAAQRFIDTCLRIDPGDKEARALSQMISLFLKE
;
A
#
# COMPACT_ATOMS: atom_id res chain seq x y z
N MET A 1 4.01 -8.72 -4.49
CA MET A 1 2.85 -9.65 -4.46
C MET A 1 2.70 -10.14 -3.03
N ILE A 2 1.47 -10.39 -2.59
CA ILE A 2 1.17 -11.08 -1.34
C ILE A 2 0.50 -12.40 -1.70
N LEU A 3 0.98 -13.50 -1.12
CA LEU A 3 0.34 -14.80 -1.24
C LEU A 3 -0.46 -15.07 0.04
N ILE A 4 -1.77 -15.22 -0.09
CA ILE A 4 -2.66 -15.61 1.01
C ILE A 4 -3.28 -16.97 0.71
N ASN A 5 -4.04 -17.53 1.66
CA ASN A 5 -4.71 -18.82 1.50
C ASN A 5 -5.71 -18.86 0.35
N SER A 6 -6.31 -17.75 -0.03
CA SER A 6 -7.12 -17.65 -1.24
C SER A 6 -6.28 -17.39 -2.50
N GLY A 7 -4.95 -17.43 -2.43
CA GLY A 7 -4.04 -17.25 -3.56
C GLY A 7 -3.49 -15.82 -3.68
N PRO A 8 -3.01 -15.44 -4.88
CA PRO A 8 -2.17 -14.26 -5.04
C PRO A 8 -2.97 -12.96 -5.07
N VAL A 9 -2.39 -11.93 -4.45
CA VAL A 9 -2.79 -10.53 -4.52
C VAL A 9 -1.61 -9.73 -5.05
N LEU A 10 -1.80 -9.11 -6.21
CA LEU A 10 -0.81 -8.22 -6.80
C LEU A 10 -0.97 -6.82 -6.21
N LEU A 11 0.16 -6.16 -5.95
CA LEU A 11 0.19 -4.79 -5.46
C LEU A 11 0.94 -3.92 -6.46
N GLU A 12 0.28 -2.87 -6.91
CA GLU A 12 0.86 -1.75 -7.65
C GLU A 12 1.19 -0.64 -6.66
N LEU A 13 2.48 -0.41 -6.40
CA LEU A 13 2.91 0.53 -5.37
C LEU A 13 2.98 1.96 -5.91
N LYS A 14 2.34 2.90 -5.20
CA LYS A 14 2.26 4.31 -5.54
C LYS A 14 2.83 5.17 -4.44
N ALA A 15 3.95 5.84 -4.73
CA ALA A 15 4.59 6.83 -3.87
C ALA A 15 3.84 8.19 -3.92
N TYR A 16 2.52 8.16 -3.71
CA TYR A 16 1.67 9.35 -3.68
C TYR A 16 0.79 9.33 -2.44
N ARG A 17 0.51 10.52 -1.88
CA ARG A 17 -0.37 10.73 -0.74
C ARG A 17 -1.38 11.84 -0.99
N GLY A 18 -2.65 11.56 -0.68
CA GLY A 18 -3.71 12.56 -0.74
C GLY A 18 -5.05 12.00 -1.23
N GLU A 19 -5.89 12.88 -1.74
CA GLU A 19 -7.16 12.50 -2.36
C GLU A 19 -6.92 12.09 -3.82
N ILE A 20 -7.31 10.88 -4.16
CA ILE A 20 -7.04 10.22 -5.43
C ILE A 20 -8.28 10.35 -6.32
N PHE A 21 -8.02 10.83 -7.54
CA PHE A 21 -9.00 11.01 -8.60
C PHE A 21 -8.57 10.21 -9.82
N GLY A 22 -9.53 9.64 -10.54
CA GLY A 22 -9.24 8.84 -11.73
C GLY A 22 -10.37 7.91 -12.11
N SER A 23 -10.23 7.30 -13.29
CA SER A 23 -11.18 6.31 -13.83
C SER A 23 -10.43 5.27 -14.67
N GLU A 24 -11.11 4.23 -15.15
CA GLU A 24 -10.47 3.14 -15.90
C GLU A 24 -9.79 3.61 -17.19
N ASN A 25 -10.35 4.64 -17.82
CA ASN A 25 -9.92 5.13 -19.12
C ASN A 25 -9.52 6.61 -19.11
N GLY A 26 -9.53 7.26 -17.94
CA GLY A 26 -9.19 8.66 -17.78
C GLY A 26 -7.80 8.88 -17.18
N ASP A 27 -7.49 10.16 -16.97
CA ASP A 27 -6.29 10.55 -16.26
C ASP A 27 -6.43 10.29 -14.75
N TRP A 28 -5.30 10.03 -14.12
CA TRP A 28 -5.22 9.86 -12.68
C TRP A 28 -4.46 11.02 -12.05
N SER A 29 -4.90 11.47 -10.89
CA SER A 29 -4.25 12.54 -10.16
C SER A 29 -4.45 12.40 -8.66
N VAL A 30 -3.60 13.08 -7.90
CA VAL A 30 -3.69 13.16 -6.45
C VAL A 30 -3.72 14.63 -6.04
N ARG A 31 -4.73 15.01 -5.26
CA ARG A 31 -4.77 16.31 -4.58
C ARG A 31 -4.07 16.18 -3.22
N THR A 32 -2.99 16.91 -3.04
CA THR A 32 -2.22 16.92 -1.78
C THR A 32 -2.91 17.76 -0.71
N SER A 33 -2.44 17.67 0.54
CA SER A 33 -2.91 18.43 1.71
C SER A 33 -3.01 19.95 1.46
N ASN A 34 -2.04 20.50 0.72
CA ASN A 34 -1.99 21.92 0.35
C ASN A 34 -2.88 22.30 -0.87
N GLY A 35 -3.69 21.38 -1.37
CA GLY A 35 -4.61 21.60 -2.50
C GLY A 35 -3.99 21.49 -3.89
N LYS A 36 -2.68 21.22 -4.02
CA LYS A 36 -2.03 21.02 -5.33
C LYS A 36 -2.49 19.71 -5.97
N LEU A 37 -2.83 19.76 -7.26
CA LEU A 37 -3.14 18.57 -8.05
C LEU A 37 -1.88 18.05 -8.74
N ILE A 38 -1.49 16.82 -8.45
CA ILE A 38 -0.33 16.14 -9.03
C ILE A 38 -0.83 15.06 -9.98
N PRO A 39 -0.51 15.11 -11.29
CA PRO A 39 -0.87 14.03 -12.21
C PRO A 39 -0.07 12.77 -11.92
N ILE A 40 -0.72 11.62 -11.94
CA ILE A 40 -0.08 10.31 -11.95
C ILE A 40 0.21 9.96 -13.41
N LYS A 41 1.49 9.77 -13.73
CA LYS A 41 1.98 9.60 -15.12
C LYS A 41 1.23 8.53 -15.92
N ASN A 42 0.86 7.43 -15.27
CA ASN A 42 0.20 6.31 -15.90
C ASN A 42 -1.14 6.04 -15.22
N ASN A 43 -2.12 5.61 -16.01
CA ASN A 43 -3.41 5.19 -15.50
C ASN A 43 -3.25 3.99 -14.55
N VAL A 44 -3.63 4.18 -13.29
CA VAL A 44 -3.40 3.22 -12.20
C VAL A 44 -4.20 1.94 -12.42
N PHE A 45 -5.44 2.08 -12.89
CA PHE A 45 -6.32 0.95 -13.18
C PHE A 45 -5.75 0.06 -14.30
N GLN A 46 -5.31 0.68 -15.39
CA GLN A 46 -4.74 -0.04 -16.53
C GLN A 46 -3.42 -0.71 -16.18
N GLN A 47 -2.58 -0.09 -15.34
CA GLN A 47 -1.37 -0.71 -14.83
C GLN A 47 -1.68 -1.94 -13.98
N ALA A 48 -2.61 -1.84 -13.02
CA ALA A 48 -3.04 -2.98 -12.23
C ALA A 48 -3.61 -4.12 -13.12
N ASN A 49 -4.42 -3.78 -14.12
CA ASN A 49 -4.94 -4.79 -15.05
C ASN A 49 -3.83 -5.46 -15.86
N ARG A 50 -2.83 -4.70 -16.33
CA ARG A 50 -1.68 -5.24 -17.06
C ARG A 50 -0.90 -6.23 -16.22
N HIS A 51 -0.54 -5.86 -14.98
CA HIS A 51 0.16 -6.75 -14.06
C HIS A 51 -0.64 -8.03 -13.77
N ARG A 52 -1.96 -7.90 -13.62
CA ARG A 52 -2.88 -9.04 -13.46
C ARG A 52 -2.81 -10.01 -14.64
N LEU A 53 -2.86 -9.49 -15.86
CA LEU A 53 -2.82 -10.30 -17.09
C LEU A 53 -1.43 -10.92 -17.31
N ASP A 54 -0.35 -10.17 -17.07
CA ASP A 54 1.02 -10.66 -17.20
C ASP A 54 1.30 -11.81 -16.22
N PHE A 55 0.75 -11.72 -15.01
CA PHE A 55 0.88 -12.76 -13.99
C PHE A 55 -0.03 -13.97 -14.25
N LEU A 56 -1.17 -13.78 -14.91
CA LEU A 56 -2.18 -14.83 -15.11
C LEU A 56 -1.61 -16.09 -15.76
N ASN A 57 -0.77 -15.96 -16.78
CA ASN A 57 -0.19 -17.12 -17.47
C ASN A 57 0.67 -17.98 -16.53
N LYS A 58 1.46 -17.34 -15.66
CA LYS A 58 2.27 -18.05 -14.65
C LYS A 58 1.35 -18.73 -13.63
N TRP A 59 0.34 -18.02 -13.16
CA TRP A 59 -0.61 -18.55 -12.18
C TRP A 59 -1.41 -19.74 -12.72
N GLN A 60 -1.85 -19.68 -13.97
CA GLN A 60 -2.55 -20.79 -14.63
C GLN A 60 -1.69 -22.03 -14.75
N ARG A 61 -0.41 -21.88 -15.09
CA ARG A 61 0.53 -22.98 -15.14
C ARG A 61 0.72 -23.62 -13.76
N ILE A 62 0.94 -22.80 -12.72
CA ILE A 62 1.09 -23.27 -11.34
C ILE A 62 -0.16 -24.04 -10.89
N GLY A 63 -1.35 -23.46 -11.09
CA GLY A 63 -2.60 -24.12 -10.73
C GLY A 63 -2.85 -25.41 -11.50
N PHE A 64 -2.43 -25.49 -12.77
CA PHE A 64 -2.53 -26.73 -13.54
C PHE A 64 -1.58 -27.83 -13.05
N ILE A 65 -0.34 -27.48 -12.69
CA ILE A 65 0.69 -28.45 -12.27
C ILE A 65 0.42 -28.93 -10.85
N HIS A 66 0.15 -28.01 -9.93
CA HIS A 66 0.13 -28.31 -8.49
C HIS A 66 -1.28 -28.44 -7.91
N PHE A 67 -2.27 -27.76 -8.50
CA PHE A 67 -3.60 -27.62 -7.91
C PHE A 67 -4.78 -28.00 -8.83
N PRO A 68 -4.69 -29.04 -9.69
CA PRO A 68 -5.73 -29.34 -10.68
C PRO A 68 -7.09 -29.69 -10.05
N ASP A 69 -7.09 -30.28 -8.85
CA ASP A 69 -8.31 -30.69 -8.15
C ASP A 69 -8.81 -29.63 -7.13
N ILE A 70 -8.02 -28.58 -6.89
CA ILE A 70 -8.30 -27.55 -5.88
C ILE A 70 -8.79 -26.26 -6.56
N ILE A 71 -8.23 -25.90 -7.71
CA ILE A 71 -8.54 -24.65 -8.40
C ILE A 71 -9.26 -24.94 -9.72
N ASP A 72 -10.54 -24.57 -9.79
CA ASP A 72 -11.27 -24.54 -11.05
C ASP A 72 -10.59 -23.56 -12.03
N GLN A 73 -10.25 -24.07 -13.23
CA GLN A 73 -9.70 -23.32 -14.36
C GLN A 73 -10.54 -22.08 -14.76
N LYS A 74 -11.84 -22.06 -14.43
CA LYS A 74 -12.70 -20.88 -14.62
C LYS A 74 -12.44 -19.80 -13.57
N VAL A 75 -12.11 -20.18 -12.35
CA VAL A 75 -11.92 -19.29 -11.19
C VAL A 75 -10.46 -18.82 -11.07
N ILE A 76 -9.50 -19.58 -11.62
CA ILE A 76 -8.06 -19.23 -11.58
C ILE A 76 -7.75 -17.85 -12.18
N ARG A 77 -8.63 -17.33 -13.05
CA ARG A 77 -8.50 -16.02 -13.70
C ARG A 77 -8.77 -14.84 -12.76
N HIS A 78 -9.39 -15.10 -11.61
CA HIS A 78 -9.73 -14.08 -10.63
C HIS A 78 -8.49 -13.77 -9.78
N ILE A 79 -7.57 -12.96 -10.30
CA ILE A 79 -6.40 -12.50 -9.56
C ILE A 79 -6.68 -11.07 -9.08
N ALA A 80 -6.58 -10.84 -7.78
CA ALA A 80 -6.67 -9.50 -7.22
C ALA A 80 -5.43 -8.70 -7.60
N SER A 81 -5.61 -7.45 -8.03
CA SER A 81 -4.53 -6.51 -8.32
C SER A 81 -4.92 -5.13 -7.82
N TRP A 82 -4.31 -4.72 -6.71
CA TRP A 82 -4.67 -3.52 -5.98
C TRP A 82 -3.62 -2.43 -6.12
N ALA A 83 -4.05 -1.18 -6.14
CA ALA A 83 -3.16 -0.03 -6.08
C ALA A 83 -2.93 0.35 -4.62
N TYR A 84 -1.69 0.27 -4.16
CA TYR A 84 -1.30 0.64 -2.81
C TYR A 84 -0.74 2.06 -2.79
N PHE A 85 -1.40 2.96 -2.08
CA PHE A 85 -0.99 4.35 -1.88
C PHE A 85 -0.49 4.57 -0.45
N GLN A 86 0.23 5.67 -0.24
CA GLN A 86 0.74 6.03 1.08
C GLN A 86 -0.40 6.23 2.09
N PRO A 87 -0.16 5.95 3.39
CA PRO A 87 -1.14 6.15 4.46
C PRO A 87 -1.78 7.54 4.48
N GLY A 88 -3.06 7.59 4.84
CA GLY A 88 -3.88 8.80 4.77
C GLY A 88 -4.43 9.16 3.39
N SER A 89 -4.17 8.36 2.35
CA SER A 89 -4.79 8.56 1.03
C SER A 89 -6.24 8.08 1.00
N ARG A 90 -7.08 8.71 0.17
CA ARG A 90 -8.48 8.32 -0.06
C ARG A 90 -8.84 8.44 -1.52
N TYR A 91 -9.61 7.48 -2.04
CA TYR A 91 -10.21 7.60 -3.36
C TYR A 91 -11.55 8.33 -3.28
N CYS A 92 -11.78 9.30 -4.17
CA CYS A 92 -12.87 10.27 -4.02
C CYS A 92 -13.87 10.29 -5.18
N ASP A 93 -13.62 9.51 -6.23
CA ASP A 93 -14.14 9.86 -7.55
C ASP A 93 -15.26 8.96 -8.06
N ASP A 94 -15.62 7.89 -7.31
CA ASP A 94 -16.67 6.86 -7.56
C ASP A 94 -16.81 6.27 -8.99
N LYS A 95 -15.94 6.68 -9.91
CA LYS A 95 -15.94 6.36 -11.35
C LYS A 95 -15.44 4.97 -11.69
N ILE A 96 -15.06 4.16 -10.70
CA ILE A 96 -14.65 2.77 -10.96
C ILE A 96 -15.92 1.93 -11.03
N ASN A 97 -16.13 1.31 -12.19
CA ASN A 97 -17.18 0.36 -12.45
C ASN A 97 -17.20 -0.74 -11.39
N PHE A 98 -18.41 -1.06 -10.95
CA PHE A 98 -18.69 -2.16 -10.03
C PHE A 98 -18.08 -3.49 -10.48
N ASP A 99 -18.00 -3.76 -11.78
CA ASP A 99 -17.40 -4.99 -12.33
C ASP A 99 -15.91 -5.13 -12.00
N ALA A 100 -15.23 -4.04 -11.67
CA ALA A 100 -13.82 -4.07 -11.26
C ALA A 100 -13.64 -4.36 -9.77
N VAL A 101 -14.66 -4.13 -8.93
CA VAL A 101 -14.62 -4.31 -7.46
C VAL A 101 -14.12 -5.68 -6.99
N PRO A 102 -14.37 -6.80 -7.70
CA PRO A 102 -13.85 -8.10 -7.32
C PRO A 102 -12.32 -8.23 -7.41
N TRP A 103 -11.66 -7.46 -8.29
CA TRP A 103 -10.23 -7.64 -8.55
C TRP A 103 -9.40 -6.38 -8.36
N PHE A 104 -9.97 -5.18 -8.51
CA PHE A 104 -9.28 -3.90 -8.35
C PHE A 104 -9.74 -3.18 -7.08
N ARG A 105 -8.78 -2.69 -6.31
CA ARG A 105 -9.01 -1.83 -5.14
C ARG A 105 -7.89 -0.82 -5.01
N ILE A 106 -8.21 0.32 -4.42
CA ILE A 106 -7.23 1.26 -3.90
C ILE A 106 -7.13 1.00 -2.41
N VAL A 107 -5.93 0.74 -1.94
CA VAL A 107 -5.63 0.40 -0.55
C VAL A 107 -4.48 1.26 -0.03
N THR A 108 -4.40 1.33 1.28
CA THR A 108 -3.34 1.96 2.06
C THR A 108 -2.89 0.97 3.12
N ARG A 109 -1.84 1.30 3.89
CA ARG A 109 -1.45 0.50 5.07
C ARG A 109 -2.64 0.12 5.95
N ASP A 110 -3.49 1.09 6.25
CA ASP A 110 -4.56 0.95 7.24
C ASP A 110 -5.75 0.14 6.69
N SER A 111 -5.87 0.02 5.37
CA SER A 111 -6.95 -0.70 4.71
C SER A 111 -6.52 -2.02 4.07
N LEU A 112 -5.22 -2.27 3.85
CA LEU A 112 -4.74 -3.46 3.15
C LEU A 112 -5.23 -4.77 3.79
N ILE A 113 -4.97 -4.97 5.08
CA ILE A 113 -5.34 -6.20 5.79
C ILE A 113 -6.87 -6.34 5.88
N PRO A 114 -7.64 -5.33 6.30
CA PRO A 114 -9.09 -5.40 6.29
C PRO A 114 -9.69 -5.73 4.92
N GLN A 115 -9.04 -5.38 3.81
CA GLN A 115 -9.57 -5.63 2.47
C GLN A 115 -9.44 -7.09 2.03
N PHE A 116 -8.55 -7.89 2.64
CA PHE A 116 -8.40 -9.30 2.29
C PHE A 116 -9.68 -10.12 2.50
N GLN A 117 -10.54 -9.73 3.45
CA GLN A 117 -11.83 -10.38 3.67
C GLN A 117 -12.77 -10.33 2.45
N PHE A 118 -12.56 -9.39 1.53
CA PHE A 118 -13.36 -9.24 0.32
C PHE A 118 -12.83 -10.06 -0.86
N ILE A 119 -11.65 -10.69 -0.72
CA ILE A 119 -11.14 -11.63 -1.71
C ILE A 119 -11.87 -12.94 -1.52
N ARG A 120 -13.00 -13.10 -2.22
CA ARG A 120 -13.75 -14.34 -2.26
C ARG A 120 -13.21 -15.24 -3.35
N LYS A 121 -12.63 -16.37 -2.94
CA LYS A 121 -12.30 -17.48 -3.83
C LYS A 121 -12.79 -18.78 -3.22
N ASN A 122 -13.18 -19.70 -4.10
CA ASN A 122 -13.78 -20.97 -3.71
C ASN A 122 -12.74 -22.06 -3.45
N TYR A 123 -11.48 -21.67 -3.24
CA TYR A 123 -10.36 -22.57 -2.98
C TYR A 123 -9.51 -22.04 -1.83
N HIS A 124 -8.79 -22.95 -1.19
CA HIS A 124 -7.92 -22.66 -0.06
C HIS A 124 -6.59 -23.38 -0.25
N LEU A 125 -5.50 -22.62 -0.27
CA LEU A 125 -4.13 -23.09 -0.31
C LEU A 125 -3.65 -23.33 1.12
N THR A 126 -3.16 -24.53 1.37
CA THR A 126 -2.45 -24.88 2.61
C THR A 126 -1.03 -24.27 2.61
N PRO A 127 -0.34 -24.24 3.76
CA PRO A 127 1.05 -23.78 3.82
C PRO A 127 1.97 -24.52 2.83
N LYS A 128 1.79 -25.84 2.67
CA LYS A 128 2.54 -26.65 1.71
C LYS A 128 2.27 -26.26 0.26
N ASP A 129 1.02 -25.92 -0.06
CA ASP A 129 0.66 -25.42 -1.39
C ASP A 129 1.33 -24.06 -1.65
N MET A 130 1.41 -23.20 -0.64
CA MET A 130 2.10 -21.91 -0.77
C MET A 130 3.60 -22.08 -1.02
N GLU A 131 4.26 -23.05 -0.38
CA GLU A 131 5.66 -23.39 -0.64
C GLU A 131 5.87 -23.78 -2.12
N GLN A 132 4.99 -24.61 -2.68
CA GLN A 132 5.05 -24.98 -4.10
C GLN A 132 4.89 -23.77 -5.03
N VAL A 133 4.00 -22.83 -4.69
CA VAL A 133 3.86 -21.57 -5.43
C VAL A 133 5.15 -20.75 -5.35
N MET A 134 5.77 -20.68 -4.18
CA MET A 134 7.01 -19.92 -3.98
C MET A 134 8.15 -20.52 -4.79
N ASP A 135 8.32 -21.83 -4.76
CA ASP A 135 9.34 -22.55 -5.53
C ASP A 135 9.19 -22.32 -7.04
N ASP A 136 7.98 -22.50 -7.57
CA ASP A 136 7.71 -22.31 -9.01
C ASP A 136 7.92 -20.86 -9.47
N LEU A 137 7.65 -19.89 -8.58
CA LEU A 137 7.88 -18.47 -8.85
C LEU A 137 9.33 -18.04 -8.58
N GLY A 138 10.18 -18.92 -8.07
CA GLY A 138 11.55 -18.60 -7.66
C GLY A 138 11.61 -17.55 -6.55
N LEU A 139 10.62 -17.55 -5.66
CA LEU A 139 10.52 -16.62 -4.54
C LEU A 139 11.25 -17.19 -3.35
N ILE A 140 12.07 -16.35 -2.72
CA ILE A 140 12.69 -16.62 -1.43
C ILE A 140 11.90 -15.89 -0.35
N GLU A 141 11.77 -16.52 0.82
CA GLU A 141 11.20 -15.83 1.98
C GLU A 141 12.06 -14.61 2.31
N ALA A 142 11.42 -13.47 2.52
CA ALA A 142 12.13 -12.30 3.00
C ALA A 142 12.67 -12.60 4.42
N PRO A 143 13.88 -12.13 4.78
CA PRO A 143 14.39 -12.30 6.13
C PRO A 143 13.38 -11.78 7.15
N LYS A 144 13.20 -12.51 8.24
CA LYS A 144 12.34 -12.06 9.34
C LYS A 144 12.90 -10.76 9.92
N GLN A 145 11.99 -9.95 10.44
CA GLN A 145 12.14 -8.55 10.86
C GLN A 145 13.38 -8.21 11.72
N ASP A 146 14.03 -9.21 12.31
CA ASP A 146 15.23 -9.05 13.13
C ASP A 146 16.51 -8.77 12.30
N ASP A 147 16.54 -9.13 11.01
CA ASP A 147 17.70 -8.91 10.11
C ASP A 147 17.50 -7.76 9.11
N ILE A 148 16.26 -7.29 8.97
CA ILE A 148 15.94 -6.10 8.18
C ILE A 148 15.77 -4.99 9.18
N ALA A 149 16.76 -4.09 9.27
CA ALA A 149 16.50 -2.77 9.84
C ALA A 149 15.36 -2.15 9.02
N LEU A 150 14.14 -2.29 9.52
CA LEU A 150 12.99 -1.58 8.99
C LEU A 150 13.29 -0.12 9.22
N VAL A 151 13.90 0.52 8.24
CA VAL A 151 13.75 1.96 8.06
C VAL A 151 12.28 2.12 7.74
N PRO A 152 11.44 2.61 8.68
CA PRO A 152 10.02 2.75 8.43
C PRO A 152 9.87 3.58 7.16
N ASP A 153 8.97 3.15 6.28
CA ASP A 153 8.59 3.95 5.12
C ASP A 153 8.16 5.32 5.68
N GLU A 154 8.95 6.35 5.41
CA GLU A 154 8.96 7.64 6.12
C GLU A 154 7.60 8.37 6.01
N THR A 155 6.58 7.95 6.76
CA THR A 155 5.27 8.59 6.70
C THR A 155 5.21 9.73 7.70
N PHE A 156 4.86 10.91 7.19
CA PHE A 156 4.67 12.13 7.98
C PHE A 156 3.88 11.90 9.29
N MET A 157 2.86 11.04 9.27
CA MET A 157 2.02 10.78 10.46
C MET A 157 2.79 10.10 11.59
N GLU A 158 3.72 9.18 11.27
CA GLU A 158 4.52 8.49 12.27
C GLU A 158 5.53 9.44 12.91
N TYR A 159 6.20 10.26 12.10
CA TYR A 159 7.09 11.28 12.63
C TYR A 159 6.38 12.32 13.47
N LEU A 160 5.16 12.70 13.10
CA LEU A 160 4.37 13.63 13.90
C LEU A 160 3.99 12.99 15.25
N GLN A 161 3.62 11.70 15.25
CA GLN A 161 3.32 10.97 16.48
C GLN A 161 4.55 10.79 17.37
N PHE A 162 5.72 10.45 16.80
CA PHE A 162 6.97 10.39 17.55
C PHE A 162 7.37 11.76 18.13
N ALA A 163 7.20 12.83 17.34
CA ALA A 163 7.43 14.18 17.83
C ALA A 163 6.55 14.52 19.04
N GLN A 164 5.26 14.15 19.02
CA GLN A 164 4.34 14.34 20.15
C GLN A 164 4.75 13.53 21.38
N ILE A 165 5.11 12.25 21.21
CA ILE A 165 5.58 11.39 22.31
C ILE A 165 6.83 11.98 22.98
N HIS A 166 7.83 12.38 22.19
CA HIS A 166 9.06 12.98 22.73
C HIS A 166 8.79 14.36 23.37
N TYR A 167 7.85 15.14 22.82
CA TYR A 167 7.43 16.40 23.42
C TYR A 167 6.78 16.19 24.80
N GLU A 168 5.89 15.20 24.94
CA GLU A 168 5.26 14.84 26.23
C GLU A 168 6.29 14.36 27.25
N GLN A 169 7.33 13.65 26.79
CA GLN A 169 8.46 13.21 27.61
C GLN A 169 9.45 14.34 27.95
N LYS A 170 9.24 15.56 27.43
CA LYS A 170 10.13 16.72 27.54
C LYS A 170 11.52 16.51 26.91
N ASP A 171 11.64 15.53 26.00
CA ASP A 171 12.82 15.33 25.16
C ASP A 171 12.71 16.20 23.90
N TYR A 172 12.88 17.51 24.11
CA TYR A 172 12.73 18.52 23.07
C TYR A 172 13.72 18.36 21.90
N PRO A 173 14.99 17.98 22.09
CA PRO A 173 15.91 17.72 20.98
C PRO A 173 15.48 16.55 20.10
N ALA A 174 15.00 15.45 20.68
CA ALA A 174 14.50 14.32 19.90
C ALA A 174 13.20 14.67 19.17
N ALA A 175 12.28 15.37 19.84
CA ALA A 175 11.05 15.84 19.24
C ALA A 175 11.30 16.78 18.05
N GLN A 176 12.27 17.71 18.14
CA GLN A 176 12.62 18.61 17.03
C GLN A 176 13.15 17.86 15.81
N ARG A 177 13.98 16.81 15.99
CA ARG A 177 14.49 16.00 14.86
C ARG A 177 13.36 15.34 14.05
N PHE A 178 12.34 14.85 14.75
CA PHE A 178 11.17 14.25 14.09
C PHE A 178 10.33 15.31 13.37
N ILE A 179 10.18 16.50 13.96
CA ILE A 179 9.49 17.61 13.31
C ILE A 179 10.22 18.12 12.07
N ASP A 180 11.55 18.22 12.11
CA ASP A 180 12.35 18.61 10.94
C ASP A 180 12.11 17.63 9.78
N THR A 181 11.96 16.34 10.10
CA THR A 181 11.63 15.31 9.12
C THR A 181 10.20 15.46 8.60
N CYS A 182 9.22 15.76 9.45
CA CYS A 182 7.86 16.14 9.04
C CYS A 182 7.86 17.34 8.08
N LEU A 183 8.60 18.40 8.40
CA LEU A 183 8.68 19.62 7.60
C LEU A 183 9.47 19.44 6.31
N ARG A 184 10.37 18.45 6.23
CA ARG A 184 11.00 18.02 4.97
C ARG A 184 10.00 17.34 4.04
N ILE A 185 9.07 16.57 4.58
CA ILE A 185 8.04 15.84 3.83
C ILE A 185 6.89 16.76 3.40
N ASP A 186 6.32 17.53 4.32
CA ASP A 186 5.31 18.55 4.05
C ASP A 186 5.70 19.86 4.75
N PRO A 187 6.44 20.75 4.05
CA PRO A 187 6.84 22.03 4.62
C PRO A 187 5.67 22.91 5.03
N GLY A 188 4.46 22.67 4.50
CA GLY A 188 3.25 23.47 4.74
C GLY A 188 2.39 22.99 5.90
N ASP A 189 2.76 21.89 6.56
CA ASP A 189 1.92 21.30 7.60
C ASP A 189 1.79 22.21 8.83
N LYS A 190 0.55 22.48 9.23
CA LYS A 190 0.24 23.42 10.31
C LYS A 190 0.59 22.85 11.68
N GLU A 191 0.44 21.54 11.86
CA GLU A 191 0.63 20.86 13.14
C GLU A 191 2.11 20.71 13.45
N ALA A 192 2.91 20.25 12.48
CA ALA A 192 4.37 20.18 12.60
C ALA A 192 4.99 21.57 12.84
N ARG A 193 4.51 22.62 12.15
CA ARG A 193 4.97 24.00 12.38
C ARG A 193 4.61 24.52 13.77
N ALA A 194 3.37 24.28 14.22
CA ALA A 194 2.93 24.70 15.55
C ALA A 194 3.76 24.02 16.65
N LEU A 195 3.99 22.71 16.52
CA LEU A 195 4.79 21.95 17.47
C LEU A 195 6.27 22.39 17.44
N SER A 196 6.84 22.69 16.25
CA SER A 196 8.19 23.25 16.15
C SER A 196 8.32 24.59 16.88
N GLN A 197 7.33 25.47 16.75
CA GLN A 197 7.32 26.76 17.44
C GLN A 197 7.28 26.58 18.96
N MET A 198 6.44 25.67 19.45
CA MET A 198 6.37 25.34 20.88
C MET A 198 7.71 24.82 21.41
N ILE A 199 8.34 23.88 20.70
CA ILE A 199 9.64 23.31 21.08
C ILE A 199 10.76 24.35 21.07
N SER A 200 10.74 25.29 20.10
CA SER A 200 11.76 26.33 20.00
C SER A 200 11.84 27.25 21.22
N LEU A 201 10.78 27.31 22.04
CA LEU A 201 10.77 28.05 23.31
C LEU A 201 11.61 27.34 24.39
N PHE A 202 11.69 26.02 24.35
CA PHE A 202 12.40 25.19 25.34
C PHE A 202 13.84 24.87 24.95
N LEU A 203 14.21 25.05 23.68
CA LEU A 203 15.58 24.84 23.17
C LEU A 203 16.45 26.11 23.21
N LYS A 204 15.88 27.26 23.62
CA LYS A 204 16.58 28.56 23.71
C LYS A 204 17.07 28.89 25.12
N GLU A 205 16.83 28.01 26.10
CA GLU A 205 17.38 28.04 27.45
C GLU A 205 18.51 27.02 27.60
#